data_AF-A0A2R5FXE9-F1
#
_entry.id   AF-A0A2R5FXE9-F1
#
_cell.length_a   1.000
_cell.length_b   1.000
_cell.length_c   1.000
_cell.angle_alpha   90.00
_cell.angle_beta   90.00
_cell.angle_gamma   90.00
#
_symmetry.space_group_name_H-M   'P 1'
#
loop_
_entity.id
_entity.type
_entity.pdbx_description
1 polymer ?
#
loop_
_entity_poly.entity_id
_entity_poly.type
_entity_poly.pdbx_seq_one_letter_code
_entity_poly.pdbx_strand_id
1 'polypeptide(L)'
;MRTKPRSHFFALLPSELDTTKIDELVKTMCLAWAGNKFGHPDHAANSYQKQVIDTVLRGVSEMEAIQAWMEGALAQLPELSVHH
;
A
#
# COMPACT_ATOMS: atom_id res chain seq x y z
N MET A 1 -16.97 41.46 1.70
CA MET A 1 -17.06 39.98 1.81
C MET A 1 -15.95 39.37 0.98
N ARG A 2 -14.93 38.74 1.62
CA ARG A 2 -13.83 38.06 0.92
C ARG A 2 -14.23 36.60 0.71
N THR A 3 -14.39 36.19 -0.54
CA THR A 3 -14.59 34.78 -0.89
C THR A 3 -13.27 34.03 -0.71
N LYS A 4 -13.28 32.94 0.06
CA LYS A 4 -12.14 32.03 0.22
C LYS A 4 -11.74 31.45 -1.15
N PRO A 5 -10.45 31.32 -1.49
CA PRO A 5 -10.06 30.58 -2.68
C PRO A 5 -10.43 29.11 -2.46
N ARG A 6 -11.11 28.52 -3.44
CA ARG A 6 -11.24 27.06 -3.57
C ARG A 6 -9.82 26.51 -3.64
N SER A 7 -9.43 25.71 -2.65
CA SER A 7 -8.25 24.87 -2.75
C SER A 7 -8.42 23.95 -3.95
N HIS A 8 -7.85 24.34 -5.09
CA HIS A 8 -7.59 23.43 -6.18
C HIS A 8 -6.54 22.46 -5.65
N PHE A 9 -6.98 21.28 -5.21
CA PHE A 9 -6.11 20.12 -5.15
C PHE A 9 -5.66 19.85 -6.58
N PHE A 10 -4.50 20.38 -6.96
CA PHE A 10 -3.78 19.87 -8.11
C PHE A 10 -3.31 18.47 -7.73
N ALA A 11 -4.07 17.46 -8.12
CA ALA A 11 -3.55 16.11 -8.15
C ALA A 11 -2.48 16.09 -9.25
N LEU A 12 -1.22 16.17 -8.86
CA LEU A 12 -0.10 15.94 -9.76
C LEU A 12 -0.19 14.49 -10.27
N LEU A 13 0.16 14.26 -11.52
CA LEU A 13 0.27 12.90 -12.05
C LEU A 13 1.35 12.16 -11.25
N PRO A 14 1.21 10.84 -11.00
CA PRO A 14 2.23 10.09 -10.27
C PRO A 14 3.64 10.22 -10.87
N SER A 15 3.72 10.39 -12.21
CA SER A 15 4.96 10.63 -12.94
C SER A 15 5.63 11.98 -12.69
N GLU A 16 4.92 12.93 -12.07
CA GLU A 16 5.40 14.29 -11.75
C GLU A 16 5.72 14.46 -10.26
N LEU A 17 5.61 13.38 -9.47
CA LEU A 17 5.91 13.39 -8.05
C LEU A 17 7.41 13.14 -7.82
N ASP A 18 7.98 13.80 -6.80
CA ASP A 18 9.27 13.38 -6.24
C ASP A 18 9.23 11.90 -5.88
N THR A 19 10.34 11.18 -6.04
CA THR A 19 10.43 9.75 -5.74
C THR A 19 9.94 9.41 -4.34
N THR A 20 10.27 10.24 -3.34
CA THR A 20 9.78 10.07 -1.96
C THR A 20 8.25 10.13 -1.85
N LYS A 21 7.58 10.96 -2.65
CA LYS A 21 6.11 11.03 -2.71
C LYS A 21 5.51 9.86 -3.50
N ILE A 22 6.24 9.31 -4.46
CA ILE A 22 5.85 8.08 -5.16
C ILE A 22 5.89 6.91 -4.18
N ASP A 23 6.94 6.77 -3.39
CA ASP A 23 7.07 5.72 -2.37
C ASP A 23 5.92 5.81 -1.34
N GLU A 24 5.59 7.02 -0.87
CA GLU A 24 4.46 7.25 0.03
C GLU A 24 3.11 6.90 -0.60
N LEU A 25 2.93 7.22 -1.88
CA LEU A 25 1.72 6.87 -2.63
C LEU A 25 1.58 5.35 -2.78
N VAL A 26 2.65 4.66 -3.20
CA VAL A 26 2.68 3.20 -3.34
C VAL A 26 2.36 2.53 -2.01
N LYS A 27 3.00 2.95 -0.93
CA LYS A 27 2.71 2.47 0.42
C LYS A 27 1.24 2.68 0.78
N THR A 28 0.69 3.86 0.53
CA THR A 28 -0.72 4.18 0.83
C THR A 28 -1.67 3.26 0.07
N MET A 29 -1.42 3.04 -1.23
CA MET A 29 -2.23 2.15 -2.07
C MET A 29 -2.17 0.70 -1.60
N CYS A 30 -0.98 0.20 -1.27
CA CYS A 30 -0.77 -1.15 -0.74
C CYS A 30 -1.52 -1.37 0.58
N LEU A 31 -1.46 -0.41 1.52
CA LEU A 31 -2.17 -0.51 2.80
C LEU A 31 -3.68 -0.42 2.63
N ALA A 32 -4.17 0.43 1.71
CA ALA A 32 -5.58 0.51 1.39
C ALA A 32 -6.10 -0.82 0.81
N TRP A 33 -5.35 -1.45 -0.11
CA TRP A 33 -5.68 -2.77 -0.64
C TRP A 33 -5.72 -3.86 0.46
N ALA A 34 -4.75 -3.83 1.38
CA ALA A 34 -4.64 -4.79 2.47
C ALA A 34 -5.64 -4.58 3.61
N GLY A 35 -6.40 -3.47 3.61
CA GLY A 35 -7.26 -3.07 4.73
C GLY A 35 -8.34 -4.07 5.13
N ASN A 36 -8.71 -5.01 4.25
CA ASN A 36 -9.66 -6.10 4.52
C ASN A 36 -9.02 -7.50 4.49
N LYS A 37 -7.69 -7.58 4.41
CA LYS A 37 -6.91 -8.83 4.35
C LYS A 37 -6.32 -9.21 5.69
N PHE A 38 -6.12 -8.22 6.57
CA PHE A 38 -5.62 -8.39 7.91
C PHE A 38 -6.71 -8.07 8.92
N GLY A 39 -6.82 -8.87 9.98
CA GLY A 39 -7.83 -8.67 11.04
C GLY A 39 -7.65 -7.39 11.87
N HIS A 40 -6.52 -6.69 11.74
CA HIS A 40 -6.25 -5.42 12.41
C HIS A 40 -5.47 -4.45 11.50
N PRO A 41 -5.79 -3.14 11.49
CA PRO A 41 -5.11 -2.15 10.64
C PRO A 41 -3.58 -2.12 10.83
N ASP A 42 -3.14 -2.19 12.09
CA ASP A 42 -1.70 -2.17 12.41
C ASP A 42 -0.96 -3.42 11.92
N HIS A 43 -1.67 -4.53 11.67
CA HIS A 43 -1.03 -5.74 11.14
C HIS A 43 -0.64 -5.56 9.68
N ALA A 44 -1.46 -4.87 8.88
CA ALA A 44 -1.12 -4.57 7.49
C ALA A 44 0.12 -3.68 7.42
N ALA A 45 0.16 -2.61 8.23
CA ALA A 45 1.30 -1.68 8.28
C ALA A 45 2.59 -2.36 8.76
N ASN A 46 2.53 -3.14 9.85
CA ASN A 46 3.67 -3.88 10.36
C ASN A 46 4.16 -4.94 9.38
N SER A 47 3.23 -5.64 8.71
CA SER A 47 3.56 -6.65 7.70
C SER A 47 4.24 -6.02 6.49
N TYR A 48 3.71 -4.90 5.98
CA TYR A 48 4.31 -4.15 4.88
C TYR A 48 5.74 -3.70 5.20
N GLN A 49 5.97 -3.16 6.40
CA GLN A 49 7.31 -2.76 6.83
C GLN A 49 8.29 -3.94 6.79
N LYS A 50 7.91 -5.10 7.35
CA LYS A 50 8.80 -6.27 7.46
C LYS A 50 9.01 -7.01 6.15
N GLN A 51 8.01 -7.04 5.28
CA GLN A 51 8.03 -7.90 4.09
C GLN A 51 8.28 -7.14 2.80
N VAL A 52 7.93 -5.85 2.74
CA VAL A 52 8.20 -4.99 1.59
C VAL A 52 9.46 -4.17 1.84
N ILE A 53 9.47 -3.32 2.87
CA ILE A 53 10.59 -2.38 3.08
C ILE A 53 11.90 -3.11 3.40
N ASP A 54 11.90 -4.05 4.35
CA ASP A 54 13.13 -4.78 4.71
C ASP A 54 13.66 -5.62 3.54
N THR A 55 12.79 -6.10 2.65
CA THR A 55 13.15 -6.88 1.46
C THR A 55 13.75 -5.99 0.37
N VAL A 56 13.19 -4.80 0.17
CA VAL A 56 13.76 -3.77 -0.71
C VAL A 56 15.14 -3.32 -0.21
N LEU A 57 15.31 -3.12 1.09
CA LEU A 57 16.62 -2.81 1.69
C LEU A 57 17.67 -3.91 1.49
N ARG A 58 17.24 -5.15 1.24
CA ARG A 58 18.12 -6.28 0.90
C ARG A 58 18.42 -6.38 -0.61
N GLY A 59 17.91 -5.45 -1.42
CA GLY A 59 18.21 -5.34 -2.84
C GLY A 59 17.20 -6.01 -3.77
N VAL A 60 16.05 -6.45 -3.26
CA VAL A 60 14.94 -6.93 -4.10
C VAL A 60 14.19 -5.74 -4.69
N SER A 61 13.68 -5.87 -5.92
CA SER A 61 12.90 -4.80 -6.53
C SER A 61 11.60 -4.55 -5.75
N GLU A 62 11.17 -3.29 -5.66
CA GLU A 62 9.93 -2.92 -4.95
C GLU A 62 8.72 -3.69 -5.49
N MET A 63 8.61 -3.83 -6.80
CA MET A 63 7.51 -4.53 -7.44
C MET A 63 7.46 -6.02 -7.05
N GLU A 64 8.62 -6.69 -7.02
CA GLU A 64 8.71 -8.10 -6.61
C GLU A 64 8.39 -8.28 -5.12
N ALA A 65 8.89 -7.37 -4.27
CA ALA A 65 8.61 -7.40 -2.83
C ALA A 65 7.11 -7.17 -2.54
N ILE A 66 6.47 -6.22 -3.24
CA ILE A 66 5.03 -5.96 -3.14
C ILE A 66 4.23 -7.18 -3.61
N GLN A 67 4.61 -7.76 -4.76
CA GLN A 67 3.90 -8.92 -5.30
C GLN A 67 3.93 -10.11 -4.33
N ALA A 68 5.12 -10.47 -3.82
CA ALA A 68 5.26 -11.57 -2.86
C ALA A 68 4.47 -11.31 -1.57
N TRP A 69 4.47 -10.06 -1.08
CA TRP A 69 3.68 -9.68 0.09
C TRP A 69 2.18 -9.80 -0.14
N MET A 70 1.68 -9.38 -1.31
CA MET A 70 0.26 -9.51 -1.68
C MET A 70 -0.17 -10.97 -1.77
N GLU A 71 0.63 -11.82 -2.40
CA GLU A 71 0.39 -13.26 -2.48
C GLU A 71 0.30 -13.90 -1.07
N GLY A 72 1.25 -13.56 -0.19
CA GLY A 72 1.24 -14.03 1.21
C GLY A 72 0.07 -13.49 2.04
N ALA A 73 -0.42 -12.29 1.75
CA ALA A 73 -1.61 -11.72 2.40
C ALA A 73 -2.91 -12.41 1.93
N LEU A 74 -2.99 -12.78 0.64
CA LEU A 74 -4.13 -13.53 0.11
C LEU A 74 -4.19 -14.96 0.67
N ALA A 75 -3.05 -15.62 0.83
CA ALA A 75 -2.98 -16.96 1.41
C ALA A 75 -3.42 -17.01 2.90
N GLN A 76 -3.41 -15.88 3.59
CA GLN A 76 -3.88 -15.76 4.98
C GLN A 76 -5.37 -15.47 5.10
N LEU A 77 -6.03 -15.09 4.01
CA LEU A 77 -7.48 -15.07 4.02
C LEU A 77 -7.94 -16.50 4.24
N PRO A 78 -8.83 -16.75 5.22
CA PRO A 78 -9.58 -17.99 5.15
C PRO A 78 -10.24 -17.96 3.77
N GLU A 79 -9.89 -18.94 2.94
CA GLU A 79 -10.68 -19.31 1.77
C GLU A 79 -12.13 -19.01 2.11
N LEU A 80 -12.86 -18.36 1.21
CA LEU A 80 -14.31 -18.53 1.19
C LEU A 80 -14.51 -20.04 1.30
N SER A 81 -14.80 -20.52 2.51
CA SER A 81 -15.11 -21.89 2.80
C SER A 81 -16.40 -22.09 2.04
N VAL A 82 -16.25 -22.52 0.78
CA VAL A 82 -17.32 -23.00 -0.05
C VAL A 82 -17.84 -24.20 0.73
N HIS A 83 -18.81 -23.92 1.57
CA HIS A 83 -19.70 -24.93 2.09
C HIS A 83 -20.35 -25.56 0.86
N HIS A 84 -19.91 -26.77 0.54
CA HIS A 84 -20.62 -27.66 -0.36
C HIS A 84 -20.85 -29.00 0.33
#